data_AF-A0A0J8IRV2-F1
#
_entry.id   AF-A0A0J8IRV2-F1
#
_cell.length_a   1.000
_cell.length_b   1.000
_cell.length_c   1.000
_cell.angle_alpha   90.00
_cell.angle_beta   90.00
_cell.angle_gamma   90.00
#
_symmetry.space_group_name_H-M   'P 1'
#
loop_
_entity.id
_entity.type
_entity.pdbx_description
1 polymer ?
#
loop_
_entity_poly.entity_id
_entity_poly.type
_entity_poly.pdbx_seq_one_letter_code
_entity_poly.pdbx_strand_id
1 'polypeptide(L)'
;MEPRLDYYTASPQALKGMLMLEATTFGLSIENPLLELIKIRVSQLNHCGFCTDMHSMAARQRGESERRLFALCVWRDAPFFTAREKAALAWSESVAALPTSTVSDELFAATRVEFSEQELVDLTMAVSSISGWNRLAVSFRQQPPNA
;
A
#
# COMPACT_ATOMS: atom_id res chain seq x y z
N MET A 1 -12.63 2.24 -19.42
CA MET A 1 -13.70 2.84 -18.57
C MET A 1 -13.37 4.32 -18.47
N GLU A 2 -14.30 5.25 -18.66
CA GLU A 2 -13.96 6.68 -18.57
C GLU A 2 -13.84 7.16 -17.10
N PRO A 3 -12.91 8.08 -16.79
CA PRO A 3 -12.87 8.78 -15.50
C PRO A 3 -14.21 9.47 -15.20
N ARG A 4 -14.65 9.46 -13.93
CA ARG A 4 -15.89 10.14 -13.51
C ARG A 4 -15.70 11.64 -13.33
N LEU A 5 -14.56 12.02 -12.74
CA LEU A 5 -14.15 13.41 -12.53
C LEU A 5 -12.65 13.46 -12.27
N ASP A 6 -12.06 14.62 -12.54
CA ASP A 6 -10.70 14.93 -12.12
C ASP A 6 -10.71 15.54 -10.71
N TYR A 7 -10.35 14.72 -9.72
CA TYR A 7 -10.38 15.15 -8.32
C TYR A 7 -9.18 16.06 -7.97
N TYR A 8 -8.16 16.14 -8.83
CA TYR A 8 -7.05 17.08 -8.66
C TYR A 8 -7.53 18.52 -8.86
N THR A 9 -8.39 18.75 -9.87
CA THR A 9 -8.92 20.07 -10.19
C THR A 9 -10.23 20.37 -9.47
N ALA A 10 -11.05 19.37 -9.15
CA ALA A 10 -12.33 19.57 -8.46
C ALA A 10 -12.17 20.06 -7.01
N SER A 11 -11.12 19.65 -6.28
CA SER A 11 -10.83 20.15 -4.93
C SER A 11 -9.32 20.18 -4.62
N PRO A 12 -8.57 21.16 -5.15
CA PRO A 12 -7.13 21.25 -4.95
C PRO A 12 -6.74 21.39 -3.47
N GLN A 13 -7.55 22.11 -2.69
CA GLN A 13 -7.30 22.34 -1.27
C GLN A 13 -7.46 21.05 -0.45
N ALA A 14 -8.46 20.21 -0.74
CA ALA A 14 -8.60 18.92 -0.06
C ALA A 14 -7.46 17.98 -0.46
N LEU A 15 -7.13 17.93 -1.75
CA LEU A 15 -6.07 17.07 -2.25
C LEU A 15 -4.69 17.43 -1.69
N LYS A 16 -4.43 18.71 -1.38
CA LYS A 16 -3.21 19.14 -0.70
C LYS A 16 -2.93 18.34 0.57
N GLY A 17 -3.96 18.01 1.37
CA GLY A 17 -3.80 17.18 2.57
C GLY A 17 -3.33 15.76 2.24
N MET A 18 -3.90 15.14 1.21
CA MET A 18 -3.50 13.81 0.75
C MET A 18 -2.06 13.81 0.21
N LEU A 19 -1.68 14.85 -0.54
CA LEU A 19 -0.33 15.01 -1.07
C LEU A 19 0.70 15.22 0.05
N MET A 20 0.35 15.98 1.10
CA MET A 20 1.21 16.14 2.27
C MET A 20 1.40 14.82 3.01
N LEU A 21 0.33 14.03 3.18
CA LEU A 21 0.43 12.68 3.74
C LEU A 21 1.36 11.80 2.89
N GLU A 22 1.20 11.78 1.57
CA GLU A 22 2.09 10.99 0.71
C GLU A 22 3.54 11.49 0.79
N ALA A 23 3.77 12.80 0.82
CA ALA A 23 5.11 13.36 0.95
C ALA A 23 5.81 12.94 2.25
N THR A 24 5.07 12.77 3.35
CA THR A 24 5.64 12.27 4.60
C THR A 24 6.13 10.83 4.48
N THR A 25 5.60 10.05 3.52
CA THR A 25 6.03 8.66 3.32
C THR A 25 7.50 8.52 2.89
N PHE A 26 8.08 9.56 2.27
CA PHE A 26 9.49 9.57 1.89
C PHE A 26 10.46 9.65 3.08
N GLY A 27 9.97 10.09 4.25
CA GLY A 27 10.78 10.24 5.46
C GLY A 27 10.53 9.16 6.51
N LEU A 28 9.72 8.14 6.20
CA LEU A 28 9.44 7.04 7.12
C LEU A 28 10.67 6.16 7.30
N SER A 29 10.77 5.51 8.45
CA SER A 29 11.88 4.60 8.75
C SER A 29 11.79 3.25 8.02
N ILE A 30 10.73 3.03 7.23
CA ILE A 30 10.51 1.80 6.47
C ILE A 30 11.23 1.85 5.13
N GLU A 31 11.93 0.77 4.79
CA GLU A 31 12.67 0.68 3.54
C GLU A 31 11.76 0.81 2.30
N ASN A 32 12.18 1.63 1.33
CA ASN A 32 11.41 1.91 0.11
C ASN A 32 10.91 0.66 -0.65
N PRO A 33 11.70 -0.43 -0.79
CA PRO A 33 11.20 -1.65 -1.43
C PRO A 33 9.97 -2.23 -0.71
N LEU A 34 9.99 -2.27 0.62
CA LEU A 34 8.86 -2.78 1.41
C LEU A 34 7.64 -1.86 1.29
N LEU A 35 7.84 -0.54 1.31
CA LEU A 35 6.76 0.43 1.09
C LEU A 35 6.03 0.19 -0.25
N GLU A 36 6.75 -0.09 -1.34
CA GLU A 36 6.10 -0.39 -2.61
C GLU A 36 5.31 -1.72 -2.56
N LEU A 37 5.83 -2.78 -1.92
CA LEU A 37 5.09 -4.03 -1.76
C LEU A 37 3.78 -3.83 -0.99
N ILE A 38 3.81 -3.04 0.08
CA ILE A 38 2.62 -2.67 0.86
C ILE A 38 1.64 -1.90 -0.03
N LYS A 39 2.13 -0.90 -0.77
CA LYS A 39 1.29 -0.09 -1.66
C LYS A 39 0.61 -0.96 -2.72
N ILE A 40 1.32 -1.89 -3.33
CA ILE A 40 0.76 -2.84 -4.31
C ILE A 40 -0.28 -3.74 -3.62
N ARG A 41 0.07 -4.36 -2.49
CA ARG A 41 -0.80 -5.36 -1.84
C ARG A 41 -2.10 -4.75 -1.34
N VAL A 42 -2.04 -3.59 -0.69
CA VAL A 42 -3.23 -2.86 -0.24
C VAL A 42 -4.08 -2.43 -1.44
N SER A 43 -3.46 -2.00 -2.54
CA SER A 43 -4.20 -1.66 -3.77
C SER A 43 -4.91 -2.87 -4.39
N GLN A 44 -4.28 -4.06 -4.36
CA GLN A 44 -4.92 -5.30 -4.80
C GLN A 44 -6.15 -5.64 -3.95
N LEU A 45 -6.05 -5.51 -2.61
CA LEU A 45 -7.18 -5.72 -1.71
C LEU A 45 -8.31 -4.73 -1.92
N ASN A 46 -7.97 -3.46 -2.18
CA ASN A 46 -8.94 -2.39 -2.43
C ASN A 46 -9.43 -2.34 -3.89
N HIS A 47 -9.06 -3.33 -4.72
CA HIS A 47 -9.43 -3.42 -6.14
C HIS A 47 -9.07 -2.18 -6.97
N CYS A 48 -7.98 -1.51 -6.63
CA CYS A 48 -7.55 -0.28 -7.27
C CYS A 48 -6.53 -0.53 -8.39
N GLY A 49 -7.03 -0.81 -9.60
CA GLY A 49 -6.19 -1.12 -10.77
C GLY A 49 -5.15 -0.05 -11.11
N PHE A 50 -5.50 1.24 -11.01
CA PHE A 50 -4.56 2.35 -11.24
C PHE A 50 -3.36 2.30 -10.28
N CYS A 51 -3.62 2.21 -8.98
CA CYS A 51 -2.55 2.15 -7.98
C CYS A 51 -1.75 0.85 -8.06
N THR A 52 -2.40 -0.30 -8.33
CA THR A 52 -1.68 -1.56 -8.52
C THR A 52 -0.71 -1.47 -9.69
N ASP A 53 -1.11 -0.91 -10.83
CA ASP A 53 -0.24 -0.71 -11.99
C ASP A 53 0.93 0.24 -11.66
N MET A 54 0.61 1.45 -11.20
CA MET A 54 1.59 2.50 -10.90
C MET A 54 2.68 2.02 -9.93
N HIS A 55 2.30 1.37 -8.83
CA HIS A 55 3.26 0.87 -7.84
C HIS A 55 4.01 -0.37 -8.32
N SER A 56 3.39 -1.25 -9.12
CA SER A 56 4.11 -2.40 -9.70
C SER A 56 5.18 -1.94 -10.69
N MET A 57 4.87 -0.94 -11.52
CA MET A 57 5.83 -0.35 -12.45
C MET A 57 6.97 0.37 -11.72
N ALA A 58 6.65 1.14 -10.68
CA ALA A 58 7.66 1.80 -9.84
C ALA A 58 8.57 0.79 -9.13
N ALA A 59 8.01 -0.27 -8.55
CA ALA A 59 8.76 -1.33 -7.89
C ALA A 59 9.70 -2.05 -8.87
N ARG A 60 9.19 -2.41 -10.07
CA ARG A 60 9.97 -3.04 -11.13
C ARG A 60 11.13 -2.16 -11.60
N GLN A 61 10.90 -0.86 -11.80
CA GLN A 61 11.95 0.10 -12.16
C GLN A 61 13.04 0.21 -11.10
N ARG A 62 12.70 -0.04 -9.82
CA ARG A 62 13.62 -0.04 -8.68
C ARG A 62 14.25 -1.41 -8.39
N GLY A 63 14.05 -2.40 -9.27
CA GLY A 63 14.72 -3.69 -9.19
C GLY A 63 13.93 -4.79 -8.48
N GLU A 64 12.65 -4.58 -8.15
CA GLU A 64 11.80 -5.67 -7.68
C GLU A 64 11.57 -6.69 -8.81
N SER A 65 11.61 -7.97 -8.46
CA SER A 65 11.52 -9.06 -9.42
C SER A 65 10.07 -9.34 -9.83
N GLU A 66 9.87 -9.70 -11.10
CA GLU A 66 8.56 -10.12 -11.62
C GLU A 66 8.00 -11.31 -10.85
N ARG A 67 8.86 -12.25 -10.46
CA ARG A 67 8.49 -13.42 -9.64
C ARG A 67 7.84 -13.00 -8.31
N ARG A 68 8.41 -12.02 -7.61
CA ARG A 68 7.86 -11.52 -6.35
C ARG A 68 6.62 -10.67 -6.57
N LEU A 69 6.58 -9.82 -7.60
CA LEU A 69 5.39 -9.05 -7.96
C LEU A 69 4.18 -9.95 -8.25
N PHE A 70 4.37 -11.02 -9.02
CA PHE A 70 3.32 -11.99 -9.31
C PHE A 70 2.89 -12.80 -8.09
N ALA A 71 3.84 -13.16 -7.21
CA ALA A 71 3.57 -13.91 -6.00
C ALA A 71 2.94 -13.06 -4.88
N LEU A 72 2.97 -11.73 -4.97
CA LEU A 72 2.58 -10.84 -3.88
C LEU A 72 1.11 -11.02 -3.45
N CYS A 73 0.19 -11.31 -4.37
CA CYS A 73 -1.21 -11.53 -4.03
C CYS A 73 -1.45 -12.83 -3.23
N VAL A 74 -0.48 -13.76 -3.26
CA VAL A 74 -0.49 -15.06 -2.59
C VAL A 74 0.72 -15.22 -1.66
N TRP A 75 1.23 -14.11 -1.13
CA TRP A 75 2.50 -14.05 -0.39
C TRP A 75 2.64 -15.02 0.78
N ARG A 76 1.53 -15.43 1.40
CA ARG A 76 1.52 -16.39 2.54
C ARG A 76 2.08 -17.75 2.16
N ASP A 77 1.82 -18.20 0.93
CA ASP A 77 2.30 -19.48 0.39
C ASP A 77 3.60 -19.33 -0.44
N ALA A 78 4.12 -18.10 -0.57
CA ALA A 78 5.32 -17.82 -1.32
C ALA A 78 6.57 -17.82 -0.42
N PRO A 79 7.64 -18.54 -0.80
CA PRO A 79 8.88 -18.57 -0.02
C PRO A 79 9.82 -17.37 -0.29
N PHE A 80 9.41 -16.41 -1.12
CA PHE A 80 10.28 -15.33 -1.60
C PHE A 80 10.36 -14.12 -0.66
N PHE A 81 9.46 -14.05 0.32
CA PHE A 81 9.34 -12.91 1.23
C PHE A 81 10.00 -13.19 2.58
N THR A 82 10.73 -12.21 3.11
CA THR A 82 11.39 -12.30 4.42
C THR A 82 10.39 -12.30 5.57
N ALA A 83 10.84 -12.64 6.79
CA ALA A 83 9.98 -12.58 7.98
C ALA A 83 9.41 -11.17 8.20
N ARG A 84 10.26 -10.14 8.10
CA ARG A 84 9.88 -8.72 8.14
C ARG A 84 8.85 -8.34 7.09
N GLU A 85 9.05 -8.74 5.83
CA GLU A 85 8.09 -8.47 4.75
C GLU A 85 6.75 -9.16 5.03
N LYS A 86 6.76 -10.42 5.47
CA LYS A 86 5.55 -11.16 5.83
C LYS A 86 4.79 -10.51 6.99
N ALA A 87 5.49 -10.04 8.01
CA ALA A 87 4.90 -9.32 9.13
C ALA A 87 4.25 -8.00 8.69
N ALA A 88 4.91 -7.23 7.81
CA ALA A 88 4.34 -6.02 7.24
C ALA A 88 3.14 -6.27 6.34
N LEU A 89 3.18 -7.32 5.50
CA LEU A 89 2.06 -7.69 4.65
C LEU A 89 0.85 -8.13 5.49
N ALA A 90 1.04 -8.98 6.51
CA ALA A 90 -0.03 -9.39 7.43
C ALA A 90 -0.68 -8.18 8.14
N TRP A 91 0.16 -7.27 8.66
CA TRP A 91 -0.29 -6.03 9.28
C TRP A 91 -1.10 -5.17 8.29
N SER A 92 -0.55 -4.97 7.09
CA SER A 92 -1.15 -4.13 6.05
C SER A 92 -2.51 -4.64 5.60
N GLU A 93 -2.67 -5.96 5.41
CA GLU A 93 -3.97 -6.53 5.05
C GLU A 93 -5.01 -6.31 6.15
N SER A 94 -4.63 -6.49 7.42
CA SER A 94 -5.53 -6.36 8.56
C SER A 94 -5.93 -4.91 8.83
N VAL A 95 -5.02 -3.95 8.62
CA VAL A 95 -5.30 -2.51 8.76
C VAL A 95 -6.10 -1.98 7.56
N ALA A 96 -5.84 -2.46 6.35
CA ALA A 96 -6.62 -2.05 5.17
C ALA A 96 -8.07 -2.55 5.21
N ALA A 97 -8.31 -3.71 5.81
CA ALA A 97 -9.61 -4.39 5.84
C ALA A 97 -10.39 -4.25 7.16
N LEU A 98 -10.11 -3.23 7.98
CA LEU A 98 -10.74 -3.01 9.30
C LEU A 98 -12.26 -3.25 9.41
N PRO A 99 -13.11 -2.94 8.41
CA PRO A 99 -14.54 -3.27 8.49
C PRO A 99 -14.84 -4.78 8.59
N THR A 100 -13.91 -5.62 8.15
CA THR A 100 -14.04 -7.09 8.05
C THR A 100 -12.91 -7.85 8.74
N SER A 101 -11.91 -7.17 9.28
CA SER A 101 -10.79 -7.75 10.02
C SER A 101 -10.54 -7.03 11.34
N THR A 102 -9.80 -7.68 12.22
CA THR A 102 -9.38 -7.10 13.50
C THR A 102 -7.86 -7.18 13.58
N VAL A 103 -7.23 -6.11 14.08
CA VAL A 103 -5.83 -6.16 14.48
C VAL A 103 -5.78 -6.84 15.84
N SER A 104 -5.51 -8.14 15.86
CA SER A 104 -5.44 -8.91 17.10
C SER A 104 -4.15 -8.60 17.89
N ASP A 105 -4.18 -8.86 19.19
CA ASP A 105 -2.98 -8.75 20.04
C ASP A 105 -1.87 -9.69 19.56
N GLU A 106 -2.22 -10.87 19.04
CA GLU A 106 -1.27 -11.81 18.43
C GLU A 106 -0.59 -11.22 17.20
N LEU A 107 -1.36 -10.59 16.29
CA LEU A 107 -0.79 -9.94 15.12
C LEU A 107 0.11 -8.77 15.54
N PHE A 108 -0.35 -7.95 16.49
CA PHE A 108 0.47 -6.86 17.03
C PHE A 108 1.78 -7.38 17.60
N ALA A 109 1.74 -8.39 18.48
CA ALA A 109 2.94 -8.98 19.07
C ALA A 109 3.87 -9.58 18.00
N ALA A 110 3.33 -10.30 17.02
CA ALA A 110 4.10 -10.87 15.91
C ALA A 110 4.76 -9.80 15.04
N THR A 111 4.06 -8.70 14.72
CA THR A 111 4.64 -7.60 13.95
C THR A 111 5.70 -6.84 14.78
N ARG A 112 5.50 -6.67 16.09
CA ARG A 112 6.48 -6.03 16.99
C ARG A 112 7.81 -6.78 17.11
N VAL A 113 7.88 -8.06 16.71
CA VAL A 113 9.15 -8.80 16.63
C VAL A 113 10.07 -8.25 15.52
N GLU A 114 9.49 -7.80 14.41
CA GLU A 114 10.23 -7.39 13.20
C GLU A 114 10.37 -5.87 13.04
N PHE A 115 9.53 -5.10 13.72
CA PHE A 115 9.48 -3.64 13.64
C PHE A 115 9.66 -3.05 15.04
N SER A 116 10.17 -1.83 15.15
CA SER A 116 10.15 -0.97 16.36
C SER A 116 8.80 -0.25 16.51
N GLU A 117 8.57 0.46 17.62
CA GLU A 117 7.33 1.20 17.83
C GLU A 117 7.15 2.31 16.79
N GLN A 118 8.23 3.04 16.53
CA GLN A 118 8.27 4.06 15.48
C GLN A 118 7.96 3.44 14.12
N GLU A 119 8.65 2.34 13.75
CA GLU A 119 8.42 1.68 12.47
C GLU A 119 6.99 1.15 12.33
N LEU A 120 6.36 0.64 13.40
CA LEU A 120 4.99 0.15 13.33
C LEU A 120 3.98 1.29 13.10
N VAL A 121 4.21 2.47 13.70
CA VAL A 121 3.44 3.68 13.42
C VAL A 121 3.66 4.10 11.96
N ASP A 122 4.91 4.15 11.51
CA ASP A 122 5.26 4.52 10.13
C ASP A 122 4.65 3.57 9.10
N LEU A 123 4.69 2.26 9.36
CA LEU A 123 4.03 1.22 8.58
C LEU A 123 2.52 1.46 8.48
N THR A 124 1.88 1.79 9.61
CA THR A 124 0.45 2.10 9.66
C THR A 124 0.10 3.38 8.90
N MET A 125 0.97 4.39 8.94
CA MET A 125 0.84 5.61 8.16
C MET A 125 0.97 5.34 6.65
N ALA A 126 1.89 4.47 6.23
CA ALA A 126 2.02 4.05 4.84
C ALA A 126 0.74 3.35 4.34
N VAL A 127 0.19 2.41 5.13
CA VAL A 127 -1.07 1.72 4.82
C VAL A 127 -2.24 2.71 4.72
N SER A 128 -2.30 3.68 5.63
CA SER A 128 -3.33 4.72 5.64
C SER A 128 -3.24 5.61 4.40
N SER A 129 -2.03 6.01 3.98
CA SER A 129 -1.82 6.80 2.76
C SER A 129 -2.33 6.05 1.52
N ILE A 130 -1.86 4.83 1.28
CA ILE A 130 -2.29 4.09 0.07
C ILE A 130 -3.79 3.77 0.10
N SER A 131 -4.35 3.48 1.28
CA SER A 131 -5.78 3.28 1.48
C SER A 131 -6.59 4.54 1.11
N GLY A 132 -6.08 5.73 1.41
CA GLY A 132 -6.67 7.00 0.98
C GLY A 132 -6.62 7.18 -0.53
N TRP A 133 -5.48 6.91 -1.16
CA TRP A 133 -5.32 6.98 -2.62
C TRP A 133 -6.23 6.00 -3.36
N ASN A 134 -6.35 4.77 -2.87
CA ASN A 134 -7.24 3.78 -3.45
C ASN A 134 -8.70 4.25 -3.41
N ARG A 135 -9.15 4.87 -2.31
CA ARG A 135 -10.51 5.42 -2.20
C ARG A 135 -10.76 6.50 -3.25
N LEU A 136 -9.81 7.42 -3.46
CA LEU A 136 -9.93 8.45 -4.50
C LEU A 136 -9.98 7.83 -5.90
N ALA A 137 -8.98 7.02 -6.25
CA ALA A 137 -8.84 6.45 -7.58
C ALA A 137 -10.04 5.57 -7.97
N VAL A 138 -10.49 4.68 -7.07
CA VAL A 138 -11.66 3.81 -7.32
C VAL A 138 -12.95 4.61 -7.40
N SER A 139 -13.18 5.55 -6.48
CA SER A 139 -14.43 6.35 -6.46
C SER A 139 -14.60 7.16 -7.73
N PHE A 140 -13.50 7.68 -8.29
CA PHE A 140 -13.51 8.55 -9.47
C PHE A 140 -13.08 7.85 -10.77
N ARG A 141 -12.95 6.51 -10.75
CA ARG A 141 -12.61 5.67 -11.91
C ARG A 141 -11.31 6.08 -12.61
N GLN A 142 -10.31 6.50 -11.86
CA GLN A 142 -8.98 6.70 -12.43
C GLN A 142 -8.49 5.38 -13.05
N GLN A 143 -8.04 5.45 -14.31
CA GLN A 143 -7.58 4.27 -15.05
C GLN A 143 -6.06 4.23 -15.08
N PRO A 144 -5.45 3.02 -15.06
CA PRO A 144 -4.04 2.88 -15.44
C PRO A 144 -3.83 3.39 -16.87
N PRO A 145 -2.60 3.85 -17.20
CA PRO A 145 -2.26 4.18 -18.58
C PRO A 145 -2.49 2.97 -19.49
N ASN A 146 -2.90 3.22 -20.73
CA ASN A 146 -2.93 2.16 -21.74
C ASN A 146 -1.48 1.72 -22.03
N ALA A 147 -1.28 0.40 -22.14
CA ALA A 147 0.00 -0.21 -22.49
C ALA A 147 0.49 0.22 -23.89
#